data_AF-A0A9Q9ADJ0-F1
#
_entry.id   AF-A0A9Q9ADJ0-F1
#
_cell.length_a   1.000
_cell.length_b   1.000
_cell.length_c   1.000
_cell.angle_alpha   90.00
_cell.angle_beta   90.00
_cell.angle_gamma   90.00
#
_symmetry.space_group_name_H-M   'P 1'
#
loop_
_entity.id
_entity.type
_entity.pdbx_description
1 polymer ?
#
loop_
_entity_poly.entity_id
_entity_poly.type
_entity_poly.pdbx_seq_one_letter_code
_entity_poly.pdbx_strand_id
1 'polypeptide(L)'
;MADSHLPLEVLEGQLDTYLLLDAMYPATDGHVRSTENEAIISDLRHWLEHQTSSPQGPEIPDALSLVVSIHETGDDTRSICVDVSIPLGRLSDPEVSENIQLYKLRVLQPDWLTKAEVAQLSQDMPTDDVVSALEHIAERASEAALSRALQNTTIASQKASGPLVRVWFYFPSISTREKRDDIVNYAPSYGLTGFLLAGKPGILCLEGDAPDIDDYMKLIKTESWGDIPAGHKKVSERLRESGDGVGRTFSGMEEITDSIEKRGARGNRGNMQAVEVWLEKRGLGSAFAKVLM
;
A
#
# COMPACT_ATOMS: atom_id res chain seq x y z
N MET A 1 -22.12 21.63 -36.23
CA MET A 1 -21.66 21.33 -34.87
C MET A 1 -20.28 20.76 -35.06
N ALA A 2 -19.24 21.46 -34.61
CA ALA A 2 -17.86 21.09 -34.90
C ALA A 2 -17.52 19.83 -34.10
N ASP A 3 -17.24 18.74 -34.81
CA ASP A 3 -16.81 17.46 -34.25
C ASP A 3 -15.49 17.68 -33.49
N SER A 4 -15.58 17.68 -32.17
CA SER A 4 -14.49 18.02 -31.26
C SER A 4 -13.78 16.75 -30.77
N HIS A 5 -13.08 16.08 -31.68
CA HIS A 5 -12.22 14.93 -31.38
C HIS A 5 -10.74 15.36 -31.31
N LEU A 6 -9.90 14.55 -30.64
CA LEU A 6 -8.45 14.66 -30.78
C LEU A 6 -8.06 14.60 -32.27
N PRO A 7 -6.98 15.27 -32.70
CA PRO A 7 -6.46 15.08 -34.05
C PRO A 7 -6.25 13.59 -34.33
N LEU A 8 -6.59 13.14 -35.54
CA LEU A 8 -6.57 11.73 -35.92
C LEU A 8 -5.22 11.06 -35.60
N GLU A 9 -4.11 11.71 -35.94
CA GLU A 9 -2.75 11.23 -35.66
C GLU A 9 -2.50 11.04 -34.15
N VAL A 10 -3.07 11.91 -33.31
CA VAL A 10 -2.96 11.79 -31.84
C VAL A 10 -3.80 10.62 -31.35
N LEU A 11 -5.00 10.43 -31.89
CA LEU A 11 -5.88 9.32 -31.53
C LEU A 11 -5.26 7.96 -31.91
N GLU A 12 -4.65 7.86 -33.09
CA GLU A 12 -3.86 6.70 -33.51
C GLU A 12 -2.70 6.43 -32.54
N GLY A 13 -1.92 7.46 -32.19
CA GLY A 13 -0.83 7.31 -31.23
C GLY A 13 -1.27 6.92 -29.81
N GLN A 14 -2.42 7.41 -29.33
CA GLN A 14 -3.00 7.01 -28.05
C GLN A 14 -3.41 5.53 -28.04
N LEU A 15 -4.00 5.06 -29.13
CA LEU A 15 -4.36 3.66 -29.32
C LEU A 15 -3.11 2.76 -29.34
N ASP A 16 -2.08 3.14 -30.10
CA ASP A 16 -0.81 2.42 -30.15
C ASP A 16 -0.14 2.35 -28.76
N THR A 17 -0.19 3.45 -28.02
CA THR A 17 0.33 3.51 -26.64
C THR A 17 -0.41 2.54 -25.72
N TYR A 18 -1.74 2.49 -25.80
CA TYR A 18 -2.54 1.55 -25.01
C TYR A 18 -2.14 0.11 -25.31
N LEU A 19 -2.04 -0.23 -26.60
CA LEU A 19 -1.72 -1.57 -27.06
C LEU A 19 -0.30 -2.00 -26.70
N LEU A 20 0.65 -1.07 -26.75
CA LEU A 20 2.02 -1.30 -26.30
C LEU A 20 2.04 -1.67 -24.82
N LEU A 21 1.38 -0.88 -23.97
CA LEU A 21 1.31 -1.15 -22.53
C LEU A 21 0.61 -2.47 -22.23
N ASP A 22 -0.48 -2.75 -22.94
CA ASP A 22 -1.23 -4.00 -22.82
C ASP A 22 -0.40 -5.24 -23.21
N ALA A 23 0.54 -5.09 -24.16
CA ALA A 23 1.46 -6.14 -24.56
C ALA A 23 2.67 -6.27 -23.61
N MET A 24 3.22 -5.16 -23.13
CA MET A 24 4.37 -5.13 -22.23
C MET A 24 4.02 -5.61 -20.82
N TYR A 25 2.79 -5.33 -20.37
CA TYR A 25 2.33 -5.64 -19.02
C TYR A 25 1.07 -6.52 -19.10
N PRO A 26 1.23 -7.81 -19.49
CA PRO A 26 0.11 -8.73 -19.56
C PRO A 26 -0.53 -8.89 -18.17
N ALA A 27 -1.84 -9.13 -18.16
CA ALA A 27 -2.58 -9.36 -16.92
C ALA A 27 -1.99 -10.57 -16.18
N THR A 28 -1.30 -10.32 -15.07
CA THR A 28 -0.90 -11.35 -14.11
C THR A 28 -2.07 -11.68 -13.18
N ASP A 29 -2.07 -12.88 -12.61
CA ASP A 29 -3.16 -13.45 -11.82
C ASP A 29 -3.77 -12.44 -10.83
N GLY A 30 -5.03 -12.04 -11.07
CA GLY A 30 -5.82 -11.18 -10.18
C GLY A 30 -6.34 -9.88 -10.81
N HIS A 31 -5.74 -9.38 -11.89
CA HIS A 31 -6.22 -8.19 -12.61
C HIS A 31 -6.92 -8.59 -13.90
N VAL A 32 -8.26 -8.68 -13.86
CA VAL A 32 -9.07 -9.02 -15.05
C VAL A 32 -9.11 -7.83 -16.01
N ARG A 33 -8.79 -8.07 -17.29
CA ARG A 33 -8.93 -7.06 -18.34
C ARG A 33 -10.40 -6.64 -18.48
N SER A 34 -10.63 -5.35 -18.70
CA SER A 34 -11.98 -4.86 -18.99
C SER A 34 -12.40 -5.34 -20.39
N THR A 35 -13.39 -6.22 -20.45
CA THR A 35 -14.01 -6.66 -21.71
C THR A 35 -14.63 -5.50 -22.49
N GLU A 36 -14.98 -4.40 -21.80
CA GLU A 36 -15.47 -3.17 -22.42
C GLU A 36 -14.36 -2.47 -23.21
N ASN A 37 -13.13 -2.42 -22.67
CA ASN A 37 -11.99 -1.82 -23.38
C ASN A 37 -11.66 -2.59 -24.66
N GLU A 38 -11.73 -3.92 -24.65
CA GLU A 38 -11.47 -4.75 -25.83
C GLU A 38 -12.45 -4.47 -26.97
N ALA A 39 -13.73 -4.30 -26.66
CA ALA A 39 -14.75 -3.93 -27.64
C ALA A 39 -14.48 -2.53 -28.22
N ILE A 40 -14.20 -1.54 -27.36
CA ILE A 40 -13.90 -0.15 -27.76
C ILE A 40 -12.65 -0.10 -28.66
N ILE A 41 -11.60 -0.84 -28.31
CA ILE A 41 -10.36 -0.92 -29.09
C ILE A 41 -10.63 -1.53 -30.47
N SER A 42 -11.42 -2.61 -30.54
CA SER A 42 -11.79 -3.24 -31.80
C SER A 42 -12.56 -2.28 -32.70
N ASP A 43 -13.56 -1.60 -32.16
CA ASP A 43 -14.39 -0.64 -32.90
C ASP A 43 -13.58 0.57 -33.38
N LEU A 44 -12.71 1.10 -32.52
CA LEU A 44 -11.84 2.22 -32.86
C LEU A 44 -10.84 1.85 -33.95
N ARG A 45 -10.19 0.68 -33.88
CA ARG A 45 -9.30 0.18 -34.93
C ARG A 45 -10.02 0.05 -36.27
N HIS A 46 -11.19 -0.60 -36.28
CA HIS A 46 -11.96 -0.80 -37.49
C HIS A 46 -12.34 0.55 -38.14
N TRP A 47 -12.71 1.54 -37.32
CA TRP A 47 -13.02 2.89 -37.81
C TRP A 47 -11.79 3.61 -38.38
N LEU A 48 -10.65 3.56 -37.69
CA LEU A 48 -9.38 4.14 -38.18
C LEU A 48 -8.93 3.54 -39.51
N GLU A 49 -9.19 2.25 -39.75
CA GLU A 49 -8.86 1.57 -41.01
C GLU A 49 -9.84 1.88 -42.16
N HIS A 50 -11.12 2.17 -41.86
CA HIS A 50 -12.20 2.27 -42.85
C HIS A 50 -12.85 3.67 -42.93
N GLN A 51 -12.09 4.72 -42.65
CA GLN A 51 -12.52 6.14 -42.58
C GLN A 51 -13.33 6.64 -43.80
N THR A 52 -13.27 5.94 -44.93
CA THR A 52 -14.00 6.25 -46.17
C THR A 52 -15.48 5.88 -46.15
N SER A 53 -15.93 5.04 -45.19
CA SER A 53 -17.26 4.41 -45.22
C SER A 53 -18.24 4.92 -44.16
N SER A 54 -17.76 5.57 -43.09
CA SER A 54 -18.61 6.16 -42.03
C SER A 54 -18.03 7.49 -41.54
N PRO A 55 -18.61 8.64 -41.94
CA PRO A 55 -18.16 9.96 -41.48
C PRO A 55 -18.54 10.25 -40.01
N GLN A 56 -19.44 9.46 -39.40
CA GLN A 56 -19.65 9.48 -37.95
C GLN A 56 -18.67 8.52 -37.28
N GLY A 57 -17.87 9.05 -36.34
CA GLY A 57 -16.94 8.28 -35.51
C GLY A 57 -17.65 7.35 -34.52
N PRO A 58 -16.96 6.32 -34.00
CA PRO A 58 -17.47 5.45 -32.95
C PRO A 58 -17.69 6.26 -31.66
N GLU A 59 -18.63 5.79 -30.83
CA GLU A 59 -18.84 6.35 -29.49
C GLU A 59 -17.67 5.93 -28.60
N ILE A 60 -16.68 6.82 -28.45
CA ILE A 60 -15.47 6.59 -27.65
C ILE A 60 -15.60 7.22 -26.26
N PRO A 61 -15.06 6.57 -25.21
CA PRO A 61 -15.00 7.18 -23.88
C PRO A 61 -14.00 8.34 -23.86
N ASP A 62 -14.02 9.15 -22.80
CA ASP A 62 -13.06 10.24 -22.62
C ASP A 62 -11.62 9.74 -22.41
N ALA A 63 -11.44 8.53 -21.85
CA ALA A 63 -10.15 7.89 -21.66
C ALA A 63 -10.27 6.36 -21.59
N LEU A 64 -9.19 5.67 -21.96
CA LEU A 64 -8.98 4.26 -21.65
C LEU A 64 -8.04 4.14 -20.46
N SER A 65 -8.41 3.33 -19.47
CA SER A 65 -7.56 3.04 -18.32
C SER A 65 -7.10 1.59 -18.35
N LEU A 66 -5.86 1.35 -17.92
CA LEU A 66 -5.30 0.03 -17.69
C LEU A 66 -4.46 0.03 -16.40
N VAL A 67 -4.47 -1.07 -15.66
CA VAL A 67 -3.67 -1.23 -14.44
C VAL A 67 -2.45 -2.08 -14.79
N VAL A 68 -1.27 -1.48 -14.68
CA VAL A 68 0.02 -2.13 -14.91
C VAL A 68 0.57 -2.66 -13.58
N SER A 69 0.95 -3.93 -13.53
CA SER A 69 1.68 -4.50 -12.39
C SER A 69 3.17 -4.58 -12.70
N ILE A 70 3.97 -3.81 -11.96
CA ILE A 70 5.42 -3.79 -12.05
C ILE A 70 5.97 -4.64 -10.91
N HIS A 71 6.76 -5.66 -11.24
CA HIS A 71 7.40 -6.53 -10.25
C HIS A 71 8.86 -6.12 -10.08
N GLU A 72 9.36 -6.22 -8.85
CA GLU A 72 10.78 -5.97 -8.57
C GLU A 72 11.65 -7.07 -9.22
N THR A 73 12.72 -6.66 -9.89
CA THR A 73 13.63 -7.59 -10.59
C THR A 73 14.30 -8.54 -9.60
N GLY A 74 13.81 -9.78 -9.51
CA GLY A 74 14.37 -10.83 -8.66
C GLY A 74 13.55 -11.17 -7.41
N ASP A 75 12.41 -10.50 -7.18
CA ASP A 75 11.47 -10.83 -6.09
C ASP A 75 10.00 -10.67 -6.56
N ASP A 76 9.36 -11.79 -6.92
CA ASP A 76 7.95 -11.83 -7.34
C ASP A 76 6.98 -11.49 -6.19
N THR A 77 7.45 -11.35 -4.95
CA THR A 77 6.58 -11.07 -3.81
C THR A 77 6.18 -9.60 -3.69
N ARG A 78 6.89 -8.68 -4.37
CA ARG A 78 6.65 -7.24 -4.30
C ARG A 78 6.29 -6.70 -5.68
N SER A 79 5.01 -6.39 -5.83
CA SER A 79 4.47 -5.71 -6.99
C SER A 79 3.98 -4.31 -6.65
N ILE A 80 4.14 -3.38 -7.59
CA ILE A 80 3.49 -2.07 -7.57
C ILE A 80 2.50 -2.00 -8.72
N CYS A 81 1.26 -1.62 -8.39
CA CYS A 81 0.24 -1.40 -9.40
C CYS A 81 0.17 0.09 -9.76
N VAL A 82 0.15 0.40 -11.05
CA VAL A 82 0.02 1.75 -11.59
C VAL A 82 -1.20 1.81 -12.49
N ASP A 83 -2.15 2.68 -12.15
CA ASP A 83 -3.27 3.01 -13.04
C ASP A 83 -2.78 4.01 -14.09
N VAL A 84 -2.83 3.59 -15.36
CA VAL A 84 -2.48 4.38 -16.53
C VAL A 84 -3.76 4.74 -17.25
N SER A 85 -4.03 6.04 -17.38
CA SER A 85 -5.19 6.57 -18.10
C SER A 85 -4.74 7.34 -19.34
N ILE A 86 -5.23 6.89 -20.50
CA ILE A 86 -4.90 7.34 -21.85
C ILE A 86 -6.12 8.10 -22.40
N PRO A 87 -6.07 9.44 -22.51
CA PRO A 87 -7.19 10.22 -23.02
C PRO A 87 -7.53 9.90 -24.49
N LEU A 88 -8.79 9.58 -24.75
CA LEU A 88 -9.33 9.39 -26.11
C LEU A 88 -10.27 10.54 -26.52
N GLY A 89 -10.80 11.29 -25.55
CA GLY A 89 -11.73 12.41 -25.73
C GLY A 89 -11.18 13.74 -25.23
N ARG A 90 -11.87 14.82 -25.62
CA ARG A 90 -11.61 16.26 -25.39
C ARG A 90 -10.52 16.58 -24.34
N LEU A 91 -9.42 17.19 -24.79
CA LEU A 91 -8.59 18.04 -23.92
C LEU A 91 -9.50 19.12 -23.35
N SER A 92 -9.77 19.04 -22.05
CA SER A 92 -10.83 19.82 -21.41
C SER A 92 -10.54 21.33 -21.32
N ASP A 93 -9.46 21.84 -21.93
CA ASP A 93 -9.05 23.23 -21.77
C ASP A 93 -8.57 23.89 -23.08
N PRO A 94 -9.25 24.93 -23.59
CA PRO A 94 -8.86 25.66 -24.80
C PRO A 94 -7.61 26.55 -24.63
N GLU A 95 -7.00 26.62 -23.45
CA GLU A 95 -5.77 27.42 -23.21
C GLU A 95 -4.45 26.64 -23.37
N VAL A 96 -4.47 25.32 -23.54
CA VAL A 96 -3.24 24.49 -23.58
C VAL A 96 -2.93 24.03 -25.00
N SER A 97 -2.54 24.96 -25.86
CA SER A 97 -2.27 24.68 -27.28
C SER A 97 -0.83 24.25 -27.59
N GLU A 98 0.00 23.84 -26.61
CA GLU A 98 1.38 23.37 -26.88
C GLU A 98 1.80 22.10 -26.10
N ASN A 99 1.00 21.60 -25.15
CA ASN A 99 1.36 20.40 -24.37
C ASN A 99 0.11 19.53 -24.11
N ILE A 100 -0.24 18.70 -25.09
CA ILE A 100 -1.31 17.70 -24.94
C ILE A 100 -0.85 16.69 -23.89
N GLN A 101 -1.54 16.59 -22.75
CA GLN A 101 -1.24 15.55 -21.77
C GLN A 101 -1.65 14.18 -22.33
N LEU A 102 -0.66 13.40 -22.79
CA LEU A 102 -0.87 12.12 -23.48
C LEU A 102 -1.17 10.94 -22.55
N TYR A 103 -0.96 11.09 -21.24
CA TYR A 103 -1.28 10.08 -20.25
C TYR A 103 -1.38 10.68 -18.84
N LYS A 104 -2.06 9.95 -17.95
CA LYS A 104 -2.09 10.20 -16.51
C LYS A 104 -1.70 8.91 -15.79
N LEU A 105 -0.76 9.02 -14.86
CA LEU A 105 -0.33 7.92 -14.00
C LEU A 105 -0.81 8.14 -12.57
N ARG A 106 -1.26 7.06 -11.95
CA ARG A 106 -1.55 7.01 -10.53
C ARG A 106 -0.98 5.72 -9.94
N VAL A 107 0.05 5.86 -9.12
CA VAL A 107 0.59 4.75 -8.35
C VAL A 107 -0.42 4.36 -7.27
N LEU A 108 -0.83 3.09 -7.26
CA LEU A 108 -1.63 2.51 -6.20
C LEU A 108 -0.69 2.14 -5.05
N GLN A 109 -0.98 2.64 -3.85
CA GLN A 109 -0.12 2.39 -2.69
C GLN A 109 -0.06 0.89 -2.38
N PRO A 110 1.13 0.26 -2.47
CA PRO A 110 1.30 -1.11 -2.02
C PRO A 110 1.38 -1.17 -0.48
N ASP A 111 1.17 -2.35 0.09
CA ASP A 111 1.16 -2.60 1.54
C ASP A 111 2.54 -2.47 2.22
N TRP A 112 3.60 -2.45 1.42
CA TRP A 112 4.98 -2.33 1.89
C TRP A 112 5.57 -0.92 1.79
N LEU A 113 4.86 0.05 1.16
CA LEU A 113 5.27 1.47 1.12
C LEU A 113 4.32 2.37 1.91
N THR A 114 4.91 3.35 2.60
CA THR A 114 4.17 4.46 3.20
C THR A 114 3.59 5.36 2.12
N LYS A 115 2.56 6.14 2.48
CA LYS A 115 2.01 7.19 1.61
C LYS A 115 3.06 8.24 1.20
N ALA A 116 4.03 8.52 2.07
CA ALA A 116 5.10 9.47 1.78
C ALA A 116 6.10 8.91 0.76
N GLU A 117 6.49 7.63 0.90
CA GLU A 117 7.35 6.95 -0.07
C GLU A 117 6.65 6.82 -1.43
N VAL A 118 5.35 6.49 -1.47
CA VAL A 118 4.57 6.49 -2.72
C VAL A 118 4.56 7.86 -3.39
N ALA A 119 4.44 8.94 -2.63
CA ALA A 119 4.52 10.29 -3.17
C ALA A 119 5.92 10.62 -3.74
N GLN A 120 6.98 10.02 -3.19
CA GLN A 120 8.34 10.16 -3.71
C GLN A 120 8.59 9.37 -5.01
N LEU A 121 7.84 8.30 -5.27
CA LEU A 121 7.95 7.56 -6.53
C LEU A 121 7.56 8.41 -7.74
N SER A 122 6.69 9.40 -7.54
CA SER A 122 6.22 10.31 -8.58
C SER A 122 7.03 11.62 -8.67
N GLN A 123 8.08 11.78 -7.86
CA GLN A 123 8.96 12.95 -7.94
C GLN A 123 9.86 12.88 -9.17
N ASP A 124 10.08 14.02 -9.82
CA ASP A 124 10.93 14.17 -11.01
C ASP A 124 10.60 13.18 -12.13
N MET A 125 9.32 12.82 -12.24
CA MET A 125 8.84 11.86 -13.23
C MET A 125 9.07 12.38 -14.66
N PRO A 126 9.63 11.56 -15.56
CA PRO A 126 9.74 11.88 -16.97
C PRO A 126 8.36 12.21 -17.58
N THR A 127 8.32 13.26 -18.39
CA THR A 127 7.12 13.70 -19.12
C THR A 127 7.12 13.26 -20.59
N ASP A 128 8.19 12.61 -21.04
CA ASP A 128 8.43 12.35 -22.46
C ASP A 128 7.57 11.20 -22.97
N ASP A 129 7.68 10.04 -22.34
CA ASP A 129 6.90 8.86 -22.70
C ASP A 129 6.47 8.04 -21.46
N VAL A 130 5.34 7.35 -21.61
CA VAL A 130 4.71 6.60 -20.52
C VAL A 130 5.56 5.42 -20.05
N VAL A 131 6.38 4.83 -20.92
CA VAL A 131 7.22 3.68 -20.57
C VAL A 131 8.37 4.15 -19.69
N SER A 132 9.07 5.22 -20.06
CA SER A 132 10.10 5.87 -19.24
C SER A 132 9.55 6.30 -17.87
N ALA A 133 8.31 6.80 -17.82
CA ALA A 133 7.67 7.14 -16.56
C ALA A 133 7.38 5.91 -15.68
N LEU A 134 6.98 4.78 -16.27
CA LEU A 134 6.80 3.51 -15.56
C LEU A 134 8.14 2.91 -15.10
N GLU A 135 9.19 2.99 -15.93
CA GLU A 135 10.56 2.58 -15.58
C GLU A 135 11.10 3.40 -14.41
N HIS A 136 10.88 4.72 -14.41
CA HIS A 136 11.23 5.60 -13.28
C HIS A 136 10.53 5.16 -11.99
N ILE A 137 9.22 4.86 -12.03
CA ILE A 137 8.49 4.35 -10.87
C ILE A 137 9.11 3.03 -10.38
N ALA A 138 9.46 2.12 -11.31
CA ALA A 138 10.07 0.83 -10.99
C ALA A 138 11.44 0.99 -10.30
N GLU A 139 12.29 1.86 -10.83
CA GLU A 139 13.63 2.14 -10.28
C GLU A 139 13.53 2.75 -8.88
N ARG A 140 12.70 3.78 -8.71
CA ARG A 140 12.50 4.45 -7.41
C ARG A 140 11.93 3.51 -6.35
N ALA A 141 11.07 2.58 -6.77
CA ALA A 141 10.53 1.55 -5.90
C ALA A 141 11.60 0.56 -5.44
N SER A 142 12.46 0.11 -6.36
CA SER A 142 13.59 -0.76 -6.05
C SER A 142 14.58 -0.07 -5.10
N GLU A 143 14.89 1.21 -5.33
CA GLU A 143 15.74 2.00 -4.43
C GLU A 143 15.15 2.12 -3.02
N ALA A 144 13.83 2.35 -2.90
CA ALA A 144 13.15 2.43 -1.61
C ALA A 144 13.21 1.07 -0.88
N ALA A 145 12.96 -0.03 -1.59
CA ALA A 145 13.04 -1.38 -1.05
C ALA A 145 14.46 -1.72 -0.57
N LEU A 146 15.48 -1.42 -1.36
CA LEU A 146 16.89 -1.60 -1.03
C LEU A 146 17.30 -0.74 0.17
N SER A 147 16.91 0.54 0.17
CA SER A 147 17.21 1.47 1.28
C SER A 147 16.63 0.95 2.58
N ARG A 148 15.40 0.43 2.54
CA ARG A 148 14.74 -0.17 3.70
C ARG A 148 15.42 -1.46 4.16
N ALA A 149 15.82 -2.33 3.25
CA ALA A 149 16.57 -3.54 3.58
C ALA A 149 17.93 -3.23 4.23
N LEU A 150 18.64 -2.22 3.70
CA LEU A 150 19.91 -1.74 4.25
C LEU A 150 19.73 -1.07 5.62
N GLN A 151 18.67 -0.27 5.80
CA GLN A 151 18.34 0.31 7.11
C GLN A 151 18.05 -0.79 8.14
N ASN A 152 17.24 -1.79 7.80
CA ASN A 152 16.97 -2.93 8.68
C ASN A 152 18.26 -3.65 9.09
N THR A 153 19.18 -3.85 8.13
CA THR A 153 20.47 -4.53 8.38
C THR A 153 21.42 -3.67 9.22
N THR A 154 21.48 -2.36 8.96
CA THR A 154 22.36 -1.43 9.68
C THR A 154 21.87 -1.17 11.10
N ILE A 155 20.56 -1.04 11.30
CA ILE A 155 19.93 -0.97 12.64
C ILE A 155 20.28 -2.25 13.43
N ALA A 156 20.19 -3.42 12.80
CA ALA A 156 20.55 -4.69 13.42
C ALA A 156 22.05 -4.82 13.76
N SER A 157 22.96 -4.12 13.06
CA SER A 157 24.41 -4.24 13.26
C SER A 157 25.04 -3.12 14.12
N GLN A 158 24.40 -1.96 14.26
CA GLN A 158 24.98 -0.79 14.95
C GLN A 158 24.35 -0.47 16.31
N LYS A 159 23.21 -1.06 16.68
CA LYS A 159 22.67 -0.87 18.02
C LYS A 159 23.35 -1.84 18.98
N ALA A 160 24.11 -1.29 19.94
CA ALA A 160 24.48 -2.01 21.14
C ALA A 160 23.17 -2.47 21.80
N SER A 161 22.87 -3.78 21.68
CA SER A 161 21.61 -4.37 22.14
C SER A 161 21.34 -3.93 23.57
N GLY A 162 20.32 -3.09 23.73
CA GLY A 162 19.81 -2.77 25.06
C GLY A 162 19.24 -4.03 25.69
N PRO A 163 18.94 -4.01 27.00
CA PRO A 163 18.17 -5.11 27.59
C PRO A 163 16.84 -5.22 26.85
N LEU A 164 16.49 -6.44 26.43
CA LEU A 164 15.20 -6.72 25.81
C LEU A 164 14.09 -6.30 26.75
N VAL A 165 13.11 -5.57 26.23
CA VAL A 165 11.90 -5.20 26.96
C VAL A 165 10.66 -5.71 26.23
N ARG A 166 9.59 -5.93 27.00
CA ARG A 166 8.25 -6.18 26.46
C ARG A 166 7.32 -5.05 26.87
N VAL A 167 6.65 -4.43 25.91
CA VAL A 167 5.76 -3.30 26.15
C VAL A 167 4.38 -3.62 25.62
N TRP A 168 3.38 -3.31 26.44
CA TRP A 168 1.97 -3.54 26.15
C TRP A 168 1.24 -2.22 25.98
N PHE A 169 0.67 -2.01 24.80
CA PHE A 169 -0.14 -0.86 24.48
C PHE A 169 -1.61 -1.24 24.39
N TYR A 170 -2.45 -0.36 24.92
CA TYR A 170 -3.91 -0.47 24.89
C TYR A 170 -4.49 0.61 23.99
N PHE A 171 -5.41 0.21 23.13
CA PHE A 171 -6.16 1.07 22.23
C PHE A 171 -7.65 0.99 22.60
N PRO A 172 -8.35 2.11 22.82
CA PRO A 172 -9.80 2.10 22.97
C PRO A 172 -10.50 1.47 21.76
N SER A 173 -9.93 1.66 20.57
CA SER A 173 -10.37 1.04 19.33
C SER A 173 -9.24 1.07 18.30
N ILE A 174 -9.01 -0.03 17.59
CA ILE A 174 -8.21 -0.07 16.36
C ILE A 174 -8.91 -0.99 15.37
N SER A 175 -9.46 -0.41 14.31
CA SER A 175 -10.33 -1.13 13.35
C SER A 175 -10.06 -0.81 11.90
N THR A 176 -9.38 0.30 11.61
CA THR A 176 -9.02 0.68 10.24
C THR A 176 -7.94 -0.26 9.74
N ARG A 177 -8.21 -0.97 8.63
CA ARG A 177 -7.31 -1.99 8.08
C ARG A 177 -5.91 -1.43 7.80
N GLU A 178 -5.85 -0.33 7.07
CA GLU A 178 -4.59 0.39 6.78
C GLU A 178 -3.73 0.61 8.04
N LYS A 179 -4.33 1.09 9.14
CA LYS A 179 -3.59 1.35 10.38
C LYS A 179 -3.17 0.07 11.12
N ARG A 180 -3.85 -1.06 10.89
CA ARG A 180 -3.43 -2.36 11.43
C ARG A 180 -2.27 -2.93 10.63
N ASP A 181 -2.38 -2.85 9.31
CA ASP A 181 -1.35 -3.30 8.37
C ASP A 181 -0.04 -2.52 8.64
N ASP A 182 -0.12 -1.20 8.82
CA ASP A 182 1.03 -0.38 9.23
C ASP A 182 1.68 -0.89 10.54
N ILE A 183 0.89 -1.16 11.58
CA ILE A 183 1.41 -1.65 12.87
C ILE A 183 2.20 -2.97 12.67
N VAL A 184 1.65 -3.90 11.89
CA VAL A 184 2.28 -5.21 11.69
C VAL A 184 3.48 -5.12 10.75
N ASN A 185 3.37 -4.39 9.64
CA ASN A 185 4.37 -4.36 8.58
C ASN A 185 5.60 -3.50 8.93
N TYR A 186 5.46 -2.48 9.78
CA TYR A 186 6.61 -1.66 10.22
C TYR A 186 7.38 -2.24 11.40
N ALA A 187 6.79 -3.10 12.24
CA ALA A 187 7.50 -3.60 13.43
C ALA A 187 8.80 -4.35 13.09
N PRO A 188 8.86 -5.21 12.04
CA PRO A 188 10.10 -5.89 11.66
C PRO A 188 11.24 -4.95 11.24
N SER A 189 10.96 -3.77 10.68
CA SER A 189 12.03 -2.81 10.32
C SER A 189 12.73 -2.19 11.52
N TYR A 190 12.09 -2.24 12.68
CA TYR A 190 12.66 -1.85 13.97
C TYR A 190 13.21 -3.04 14.76
N GLY A 191 13.27 -4.24 14.16
CA GLY A 191 13.69 -5.46 14.87
C GLY A 191 12.71 -5.87 15.97
N LEU A 192 11.45 -5.44 15.91
CA LEU A 192 10.43 -5.73 16.91
C LEU A 192 9.65 -6.99 16.55
N THR A 193 9.31 -7.78 17.57
CA THR A 193 8.41 -8.94 17.47
C THR A 193 7.21 -8.74 18.38
N GLY A 194 6.13 -9.47 18.18
CA GLY A 194 4.93 -9.26 18.97
C GLY A 194 3.65 -9.63 18.25
N PHE A 195 2.56 -9.02 18.69
CA PHE A 195 1.27 -9.19 18.04
C PHE A 195 0.38 -7.96 18.17
N LEU A 196 -0.55 -7.83 17.23
CA LEU A 196 -1.70 -6.93 17.31
C LEU A 196 -2.99 -7.75 17.43
N LEU A 197 -3.77 -7.50 18.48
CA LEU A 197 -5.16 -7.87 18.57
C LEU A 197 -5.99 -6.63 18.27
N ALA A 198 -6.69 -6.62 17.14
CA ALA A 198 -7.53 -5.50 16.77
C ALA A 198 -8.96 -5.61 17.29
N GLY A 199 -9.66 -4.47 17.30
CA GLY A 199 -11.03 -4.37 17.76
C GLY A 199 -11.22 -3.35 18.88
N LYS A 200 -12.15 -3.66 19.79
CA LYS A 200 -12.56 -2.82 20.91
C LYS A 200 -12.63 -3.67 22.19
N PRO A 201 -11.60 -3.66 23.06
CA PRO A 201 -10.35 -2.90 22.91
C PRO A 201 -9.38 -3.53 21.88
N GLY A 202 -8.41 -2.74 21.44
CA GLY A 202 -7.23 -3.24 20.75
C GLY A 202 -6.05 -3.40 21.72
N ILE A 203 -5.19 -4.38 21.48
CA ILE A 203 -4.00 -4.67 22.30
C ILE A 203 -2.82 -4.91 21.39
N LEU A 204 -1.72 -4.23 21.65
CA LEU A 204 -0.44 -4.41 20.97
C LEU A 204 0.59 -4.83 22.00
N CYS A 205 1.28 -5.93 21.72
CA CYS A 205 2.45 -6.35 22.47
C CYS A 205 3.67 -6.19 21.56
N LEU A 206 4.72 -5.52 22.03
CA LEU A 206 5.99 -5.37 21.33
C LEU A 206 7.14 -5.89 22.20
N GLU A 207 8.06 -6.62 21.57
CA GLU A 207 9.27 -7.16 22.16
C GLU A 207 10.47 -6.68 21.35
N GLY A 208 11.44 -6.08 22.03
CA GLY A 208 12.64 -5.53 21.39
C GLY A 208 13.39 -4.58 22.31
N ASP A 209 14.26 -3.77 21.72
CA ASP A 209 15.02 -2.77 22.47
C ASP A 209 14.12 -1.58 22.84
N ALA A 210 14.30 -1.04 24.04
CA ALA A 210 13.45 0.06 24.52
C ALA A 210 13.43 1.29 23.60
N PRO A 211 14.59 1.77 23.06
CA PRO A 211 14.59 2.88 22.11
C PRO A 211 13.85 2.56 20.81
N ASP A 212 13.94 1.31 20.34
CA ASP A 212 13.33 0.88 19.08
C ASP A 212 11.82 0.87 19.18
N ILE A 213 11.29 0.44 20.32
CA ILE A 213 9.85 0.51 20.61
C ILE A 213 9.38 1.96 20.66
N ASP A 214 10.15 2.86 21.29
CA ASP A 214 9.78 4.26 21.42
C ASP A 214 9.81 4.99 20.06
N ASP A 215 10.83 4.75 19.24
CA ASP A 215 10.95 5.28 17.88
C ASP A 215 9.88 4.72 16.95
N TYR A 216 9.60 3.41 17.02
CA TYR A 216 8.50 2.78 16.29
C TYR A 216 7.15 3.40 16.66
N MET A 217 6.85 3.53 17.96
CA MET A 217 5.59 4.13 18.41
C MET A 217 5.49 5.60 18.04
N LYS A 218 6.62 6.32 17.93
CA LYS A 218 6.66 7.68 17.40
C LYS A 218 6.28 7.68 15.92
N LEU A 219 6.91 6.85 15.07
CA LEU A 219 6.59 6.73 13.65
C LEU A 219 5.12 6.40 13.41
N ILE A 220 4.56 5.41 14.14
CA ILE A 220 3.13 5.08 14.03
C ILE A 220 2.25 6.29 14.36
N LYS A 221 2.57 7.03 15.44
CA LYS A 221 1.78 8.20 15.84
C LYS A 221 1.94 9.38 14.88
N THR A 222 3.11 9.60 14.27
CA THR A 222 3.38 10.79 13.46
C THR A 222 3.07 10.59 11.99
N GLU A 223 3.40 9.43 11.44
CA GLU A 223 3.32 9.14 10.01
C GLU A 223 2.07 8.32 9.69
N SER A 224 1.99 7.10 10.21
CA SER A 224 0.83 6.22 9.98
C SER A 224 -0.46 6.91 10.43
N TRP A 225 -0.49 7.53 11.60
CA TRP A 225 -1.67 8.23 12.12
C TRP A 225 -1.65 9.73 11.84
N GLY A 226 -0.86 10.20 10.88
CA GLY A 226 -0.71 11.64 10.58
C GLY A 226 -2.04 12.35 10.29
N ASP A 227 -3.02 11.63 9.74
CA ASP A 227 -4.38 12.08 9.42
C ASP A 227 -5.32 12.20 10.64
N ILE A 228 -4.95 11.60 11.77
CA ILE A 228 -5.75 11.61 13.00
C ILE A 228 -5.36 12.83 13.85
N PRO A 229 -6.30 13.64 14.36
CA PRO A 229 -5.97 14.72 15.30
C PRO A 229 -5.32 14.18 16.57
N ALA A 230 -4.34 14.89 17.15
CA ALA A 230 -3.56 14.41 18.30
C ALA A 230 -4.44 13.98 19.49
N GLY A 231 -5.53 14.69 19.80
CA GLY A 231 -6.46 14.33 20.88
C GLY A 231 -7.26 13.04 20.64
N HIS A 232 -7.28 12.53 19.39
CA HIS A 232 -7.94 11.30 18.99
C HIS A 232 -6.98 10.10 18.89
N LYS A 233 -5.65 10.33 18.91
CA LYS A 233 -4.61 9.29 18.94
C LYS A 233 -4.47 8.67 20.34
N LYS A 234 -5.54 8.03 20.81
CA LYS A 234 -5.60 7.45 22.16
C LYS A 234 -4.93 6.08 22.16
N VAL A 235 -3.67 6.05 22.57
CA VAL A 235 -2.93 4.83 22.89
C VAL A 235 -2.22 5.02 24.23
N SER A 236 -2.39 4.05 25.11
CA SER A 236 -1.80 4.08 26.45
C SER A 236 -0.87 2.88 26.61
N GLU A 237 0.37 3.13 26.98
CA GLU A 237 1.26 2.10 27.51
C GLU A 237 0.70 1.64 28.86
N ARG A 238 0.46 0.33 29.01
CA ARG A 238 -0.13 -0.26 30.22
C ARG A 238 0.90 -0.99 31.07
N LEU A 239 1.87 -1.61 30.42
CA LEU A 239 2.89 -2.40 31.09
C LEU A 239 4.17 -2.37 30.27
N ARG A 240 5.29 -2.14 30.96
CA ARG A 240 6.64 -2.28 30.42
C ARG A 240 7.41 -3.22 31.33
N GLU A 241 7.83 -4.33 30.76
CA GLU A 241 8.58 -5.39 31.43
C GLU A 241 10.03 -5.32 30.98
N SER A 242 10.96 -5.31 31.93
CA SER A 242 12.40 -5.29 31.69
C SER A 242 13.15 -6.18 32.68
N GLY A 243 14.34 -6.63 32.31
CA GLY A 243 15.23 -7.45 33.15
C GLY A 243 15.48 -8.86 32.60
N ASP A 244 16.30 -9.64 33.30
CA ASP A 244 16.87 -10.92 32.83
C ASP A 244 15.83 -12.02 32.54
N GLY A 245 14.58 -11.86 33.00
CA GLY A 245 13.48 -12.80 32.74
C GLY A 245 12.66 -12.47 31.49
N VAL A 246 12.94 -11.37 30.78
CA VAL A 246 12.21 -10.96 29.59
C VAL A 246 12.94 -11.44 28.35
N GLY A 247 12.43 -12.51 27.74
CA GLY A 247 12.89 -13.06 26.46
C GLY A 247 11.85 -12.91 25.35
N ARG A 248 12.26 -13.00 24.09
CA ARG A 248 11.33 -12.99 22.94
C ARG A 248 10.43 -14.22 23.00
N THR A 249 9.13 -13.98 22.97
CA THR A 249 8.10 -15.02 22.92
C THR A 249 7.59 -15.22 21.50
N PHE A 250 7.63 -14.16 20.70
CA PHE A 250 7.16 -14.17 19.31
C PHE A 250 8.34 -14.19 18.34
N SER A 251 8.25 -15.02 17.30
CA SER A 251 9.28 -15.10 16.25
C SER A 251 9.21 -13.96 15.23
N GLY A 252 8.07 -13.26 15.18
CA GLY A 252 7.79 -12.17 14.26
C GLY A 252 6.72 -11.25 14.82
N MET A 253 6.22 -10.34 13.98
CA MET A 253 5.04 -9.51 14.27
C MET A 253 3.83 -10.08 13.52
N GLU A 254 2.70 -10.28 14.20
CA GLU A 254 1.49 -10.84 13.58
C GLU A 254 0.18 -10.16 14.03
N GLU A 255 -0.82 -10.08 13.15
CA GLU A 255 -2.20 -9.77 13.56
C GLU A 255 -2.91 -11.07 13.96
N ILE A 256 -3.38 -11.16 15.21
CA ILE A 256 -4.05 -12.37 15.72
C ILE A 256 -5.58 -12.26 15.73
N THR A 257 -6.14 -11.19 15.17
CA THR A 257 -7.58 -10.87 15.24
C THR A 257 -8.46 -11.98 14.65
N ASP A 258 -8.02 -12.65 13.60
CA ASP A 258 -8.77 -13.73 12.94
C ASP A 258 -8.48 -15.12 13.54
N SER A 259 -7.35 -15.26 14.24
CA SER A 259 -6.92 -16.49 14.92
C SER A 259 -7.62 -16.72 16.27
N ILE A 260 -8.26 -15.67 16.81
CA ILE A 260 -8.98 -15.71 18.09
C ILE A 260 -10.49 -15.74 17.84
N GLU A 261 -11.18 -16.70 18.47
CA GLU A 261 -12.64 -16.80 18.39
C GLU A 261 -13.34 -15.48 18.74
N LYS A 262 -14.26 -15.03 17.89
CA LYS A 262 -14.97 -13.75 18.06
C LYS A 262 -16.30 -13.95 18.82
N ARG A 263 -16.69 -12.99 19.66
CA ARG A 263 -18.01 -12.92 20.33
C ARG A 263 -18.78 -11.62 19.98
N GLY A 264 -20.10 -11.66 20.20
CA GLY A 264 -21.01 -10.50 20.07
C GLY A 264 -21.90 -10.54 18.82
N ALA A 265 -23.02 -9.81 18.83
CA ALA A 265 -24.05 -9.85 17.77
C ALA A 265 -23.56 -9.50 16.35
N ARG A 266 -22.38 -8.89 16.23
CA ARG A 266 -21.72 -8.53 14.96
C ARG A 266 -20.36 -9.23 14.75
N GLY A 267 -19.97 -10.15 15.64
CA GLY A 267 -18.70 -10.89 15.51
C GLY A 267 -17.42 -10.05 15.61
N ASN A 268 -17.47 -8.81 16.11
CA ASN A 268 -16.33 -7.88 16.08
C ASN A 268 -15.63 -7.68 17.43
N ARG A 269 -15.88 -8.54 18.42
CA ARG A 269 -15.17 -8.49 19.71
C ARG A 269 -14.33 -9.76 19.86
N GLY A 270 -13.03 -9.63 20.04
CA GLY A 270 -12.19 -10.76 20.42
C GLY A 270 -12.68 -11.36 21.74
N ASN A 271 -12.77 -12.68 21.82
CA ASN A 271 -13.04 -13.36 23.08
C ASN A 271 -11.80 -13.21 23.98
N MET A 272 -11.84 -12.24 24.90
CA MET A 272 -10.72 -11.94 25.81
C MET A 272 -10.23 -13.16 26.59
N GLN A 273 -11.12 -14.11 26.88
CA GLN A 273 -10.76 -15.35 27.55
C GLN A 273 -10.00 -16.31 26.63
N ALA A 274 -10.30 -16.30 25.32
CA ALA A 274 -9.51 -17.05 24.34
C ALA A 274 -8.12 -16.41 24.14
N VAL A 275 -8.02 -15.07 24.20
CA VAL A 275 -6.73 -14.36 24.18
C VAL A 275 -5.90 -14.70 25.43
N GLU A 276 -6.53 -14.68 26.61
CA GLU A 276 -5.88 -15.05 27.87
C GLU A 276 -5.32 -16.47 27.81
N VAL A 277 -6.12 -17.46 27.40
CA VAL A 277 -5.66 -18.85 27.21
C VAL A 277 -4.55 -18.95 26.16
N TRP A 278 -4.60 -18.15 25.10
CA TRP A 278 -3.55 -18.11 24.06
C TRP A 278 -2.23 -17.54 24.59
N LEU A 279 -2.29 -16.55 25.49
CA LEU A 279 -1.14 -15.95 26.17
C LEU A 279 -0.61 -16.82 27.31
N GLU A 280 -1.46 -17.51 28.06
CA GLU A 280 -1.06 -18.46 29.10
C GLU A 280 -0.18 -19.58 28.55
N LYS A 281 -0.55 -20.14 27.38
CA LYS A 281 0.27 -21.14 26.67
C LYS A 281 1.67 -20.63 26.30
N ARG A 282 1.86 -19.31 26.29
CA ARG A 282 3.11 -18.61 26.00
C ARG A 282 3.78 -18.01 27.24
N GLY A 283 3.23 -18.25 28.43
CA GLY A 283 3.76 -17.73 29.70
C GLY A 283 3.44 -16.26 29.98
N LEU A 284 2.55 -15.63 29.18
CA LEU A 284 2.24 -14.19 29.27
C LEU A 284 0.87 -13.88 29.91
N GLY A 285 0.17 -14.87 30.46
CA GLY A 285 -1.16 -14.68 31.07
C GLY A 285 -1.18 -13.67 32.23
N SER A 286 -0.14 -13.69 33.08
CA SER A 286 -0.02 -12.77 34.22
C SER A 286 0.23 -11.32 33.80
N ALA A 287 0.96 -11.10 32.70
CA ALA A 287 1.17 -9.78 32.11
C ALA A 287 -0.15 -9.25 31.52
N PHE A 288 -0.89 -10.09 30.80
CA PHE A 288 -2.18 -9.73 30.21
C PHE A 288 -3.21 -9.26 31.25
N ALA A 289 -3.31 -9.95 32.39
CA ALA A 289 -4.21 -9.56 33.47
C ALA A 289 -3.92 -8.13 33.98
N LYS A 290 -2.65 -7.73 34.03
CA LYS A 290 -2.25 -6.37 34.43
C LYS A 290 -2.57 -5.30 33.39
N VAL A 291 -2.58 -5.68 32.10
CA VAL A 291 -2.88 -4.76 30.99
C VAL A 291 -4.36 -4.38 30.94
N LEU A 292 -5.24 -5.27 31.43
CA LEU A 292 -6.69 -5.09 31.43
C LEU A 292 -7.27 -4.49 32.72
N MET A 293 -6.47 -4.41 33.79
CA MET A 293 -6.82 -3.69 35.03
C MET A 293 -6.61 -2.18 34.86
#